data_AF-A0A816HMX5-F1
#
_entry.id   AF-A0A816HMX5-F1
#
_cell.length_a   1.000
_cell.length_b   1.000
_cell.length_c   1.000
_cell.angle_alpha   90.00
_cell.angle_beta   90.00
_cell.angle_gamma   90.00
#
_symmetry.space_group_name_H-M   'P 1'
#
loop_
_entity.id
_entity.type
_entity.pdbx_description
1 polymer ?
#
loop_
_entity_poly.entity_id
_entity_poly.type
_entity_poly.pdbx_seq_one_letter_code
_entity_poly.pdbx_strand_id
1 'polypeptide(L)'
;ATNGDGVKNGDETDVDCGGTSGKYCGTGKSCKVTGDCDKAACLDEKCAAATCSDSIMNGLETAKDCGGSTCGKCADGLDCKIGTDCTSGVCPSGKCLAATNGDGVKNGDETDVDCGGTSGKYC
;
A
#
# COMPACT_ATOMS: atom_id res chain seq x y z
N ALA A 1 -18.75 -17.68 -18.93
CA ALA A 1 -18.17 -17.18 -17.67
C ALA A 1 -19.30 -16.53 -16.88
N THR A 2 -20.09 -17.37 -16.22
CA THR A 2 -21.16 -16.96 -15.31
C THR A 2 -20.59 -17.06 -13.92
N ASN A 3 -20.40 -15.92 -13.28
CA ASN A 3 -19.61 -15.77 -12.06
C ASN A 3 -20.42 -16.21 -10.81
N GLY A 4 -20.76 -17.50 -10.73
CA GLY A 4 -21.63 -18.08 -9.68
C GLY A 4 -22.36 -19.36 -10.06
N ASP A 5 -21.87 -20.12 -11.05
CA ASP A 5 -22.46 -21.40 -11.46
C ASP A 5 -21.82 -22.61 -10.75
N GLY A 6 -20.83 -22.38 -9.89
CA GLY A 6 -20.22 -23.40 -9.04
C GLY A 6 -19.20 -24.27 -9.75
N VAL A 7 -18.81 -23.93 -10.99
CA VAL A 7 -17.80 -24.68 -11.74
C VAL A 7 -16.75 -23.75 -12.36
N LYS A 8 -15.47 -24.14 -12.31
CA LYS A 8 -14.39 -23.38 -12.96
C LYS A 8 -14.54 -23.47 -14.48
N ASN A 9 -15.03 -22.41 -15.13
CA ASN A 9 -15.23 -22.38 -16.57
C ASN A 9 -14.79 -21.06 -17.22
N GLY A 10 -14.69 -21.07 -18.56
CA GLY A 10 -14.22 -19.89 -19.30
C GLY A 10 -12.78 -19.54 -18.94
N ASP A 11 -12.57 -18.30 -18.52
CA ASP A 11 -11.27 -17.72 -18.18
C ASP A 11 -11.02 -17.56 -16.67
N GLU A 12 -11.88 -18.14 -15.84
CA GLU A 12 -11.74 -18.16 -14.38
C GLU A 12 -10.45 -18.83 -13.91
N THR A 13 -9.84 -18.28 -12.86
CA THR A 13 -8.61 -18.86 -12.26
C THR A 13 -8.92 -19.77 -11.08
N ASP A 14 -10.05 -19.59 -10.40
CA ASP A 14 -10.67 -20.53 -9.45
C ASP A 14 -12.20 -20.54 -9.66
N VAL A 15 -12.91 -21.48 -9.02
CA VAL A 15 -14.37 -21.63 -9.15
C VAL A 15 -15.08 -20.31 -8.84
N ASP A 16 -15.74 -19.73 -9.85
CA ASP A 16 -16.48 -18.47 -9.78
C ASP A 16 -15.63 -17.26 -9.29
N CYS A 17 -14.35 -17.18 -9.69
CA CYS A 17 -13.53 -15.97 -9.52
C CYS A 17 -12.26 -15.92 -10.41
N GLY A 18 -11.70 -14.72 -10.56
CA GLY A 18 -10.46 -14.42 -11.28
C GLY A 18 -10.60 -14.42 -12.80
N GLY A 19 -9.53 -14.06 -13.52
CA GLY A 19 -9.59 -13.79 -14.95
C GLY A 19 -10.29 -12.46 -15.26
N THR A 20 -10.99 -12.38 -16.39
CA THR A 20 -11.87 -11.23 -16.73
C THR A 20 -13.21 -11.28 -16.00
N SER A 21 -13.46 -12.36 -15.24
CA SER A 21 -14.58 -12.39 -14.31
C SER A 21 -14.38 -11.25 -13.30
N GLY A 22 -15.35 -10.33 -13.20
CA GLY A 22 -15.21 -9.12 -12.37
C GLY A 22 -15.13 -9.36 -10.86
N LYS A 23 -15.02 -10.62 -10.42
CA LYS A 23 -14.96 -11.02 -9.01
C LYS A 23 -13.56 -11.53 -8.70
N TYR A 24 -12.89 -10.82 -7.81
CA TYR A 24 -11.58 -11.22 -7.32
C TYR A 24 -11.67 -12.43 -6.39
N CYS A 25 -10.68 -13.30 -6.46
CA CYS A 25 -10.50 -14.47 -5.62
C CYS A 25 -9.94 -14.09 -4.25
N GLY A 26 -10.49 -14.69 -3.18
CA GLY A 26 -9.97 -14.51 -1.83
C GLY A 26 -8.66 -15.26 -1.58
N THR A 27 -8.03 -15.05 -0.42
CA THR A 27 -6.79 -15.74 -0.03
C THR A 27 -6.91 -17.27 -0.09
N GLY A 28 -5.88 -17.94 -0.61
CA GLY A 28 -5.77 -19.39 -0.77
C GLY A 28 -6.38 -19.95 -2.06
N LYS A 29 -7.14 -19.13 -2.80
CA LYS A 29 -7.73 -19.49 -4.09
C LYS A 29 -6.70 -19.44 -5.21
N SER A 30 -6.94 -20.20 -6.27
CA SER A 30 -6.07 -20.23 -7.44
C SER A 30 -6.07 -18.90 -8.19
N CYS A 31 -4.91 -18.50 -8.70
CA CYS A 31 -4.73 -17.28 -9.48
C CYS A 31 -3.64 -17.49 -10.55
N LYS A 32 -3.64 -16.65 -11.58
CA LYS A 32 -2.57 -16.56 -12.58
C LYS A 32 -1.85 -15.22 -12.54
N VAL A 33 -2.57 -14.17 -12.16
CA VAL A 33 -2.03 -12.81 -12.01
C VAL A 33 -2.53 -12.19 -10.71
N THR A 34 -1.80 -11.23 -10.17
CA THR A 34 -2.19 -10.48 -8.96
C THR A 34 -3.58 -9.86 -9.09
N GLY A 35 -3.96 -9.42 -10.30
CA GLY A 35 -5.29 -8.87 -10.58
C GLY A 35 -6.44 -9.87 -10.41
N ASP A 36 -6.16 -11.16 -10.24
CA ASP A 36 -7.18 -12.15 -9.91
C ASP A 36 -7.55 -12.14 -8.43
N CYS A 37 -6.73 -11.56 -7.56
CA CYS A 37 -6.83 -11.69 -6.11
C CYS A 37 -7.40 -10.43 -5.44
N ASP A 38 -8.29 -10.60 -4.46
CA ASP A 38 -8.87 -9.48 -3.72
C ASP A 38 -7.87 -8.95 -2.70
N LYS A 39 -7.25 -7.81 -3.00
CA LYS A 39 -6.27 -7.15 -2.12
C LYS A 39 -5.13 -8.08 -1.69
N ALA A 40 -4.77 -9.03 -2.55
CA ALA A 40 -3.82 -10.10 -2.28
C ALA A 40 -2.83 -10.27 -3.45
N ALA A 41 -1.71 -10.93 -3.19
CA ALA A 41 -0.69 -11.23 -4.20
C ALA A 41 -0.93 -12.62 -4.82
N CYS A 42 -0.69 -12.78 -6.12
CA CYS A 42 -0.69 -14.12 -6.71
C CYS A 42 0.71 -14.75 -6.58
N LEU A 43 0.88 -15.64 -5.60
CA LEU A 43 2.13 -16.35 -5.30
C LEU A 43 1.90 -17.86 -5.36
N ASP A 44 2.78 -18.58 -6.06
CA ASP A 44 2.66 -20.04 -6.26
C ASP A 44 1.27 -20.47 -6.78
N GLU A 45 0.75 -19.72 -7.76
CA GLU A 45 -0.59 -19.89 -8.35
C GLU A 45 -1.74 -19.78 -7.34
N LYS A 46 -1.51 -19.14 -6.19
CA LYS A 46 -2.52 -18.90 -5.15
C LYS A 46 -2.51 -17.46 -4.66
N CYS A 47 -3.70 -16.95 -4.31
CA CYS A 47 -3.83 -15.66 -3.67
C CYS A 47 -3.24 -15.74 -2.26
N ALA A 48 -2.04 -15.22 -2.06
CA ALA A 48 -1.42 -15.05 -0.76
C ALA A 48 -1.87 -13.75 -0.11
N ALA A 49 -1.92 -13.73 1.23
CA ALA A 49 -2.22 -12.51 1.97
C ALA A 49 -1.20 -11.41 1.61
N ALA A 50 -1.69 -10.16 1.56
CA ALA A 50 -0.86 -8.98 1.39
C ALA A 50 0.27 -8.93 2.44
N THR A 51 1.48 -8.61 2.01
CA THR A 51 2.61 -8.37 2.92
C THR A 51 3.35 -7.09 2.52
N CYS A 52 3.91 -6.41 3.51
CA CYS A 52 4.65 -5.16 3.33
C CYS A 52 6.05 -5.32 2.68
N SER A 53 6.22 -6.36 1.87
CA SER A 53 7.50 -6.73 1.24
C SER A 53 7.30 -7.65 0.03
N ASP A 54 6.07 -7.78 -0.50
CA ASP A 54 5.77 -8.63 -1.65
C ASP A 54 5.96 -7.92 -3.00
N SER A 55 6.43 -6.68 -2.99
CA SER A 55 6.64 -5.89 -4.19
C SER A 55 5.36 -5.66 -4.99
N ILE A 56 4.23 -5.54 -4.32
CA ILE A 56 2.93 -5.25 -4.91
C ILE A 56 2.18 -4.27 -4.00
N MET A 57 1.64 -3.18 -4.55
CA MET A 57 0.74 -2.31 -3.79
C MET A 57 -0.61 -3.01 -3.55
N ASN A 58 -0.78 -3.65 -2.40
CA ASN A 58 -1.98 -4.42 -2.06
C ASN A 58 -2.42 -4.22 -0.59
N GLY A 59 -3.47 -4.92 -0.16
CA GLY A 59 -3.96 -4.85 1.22
C GLY A 59 -4.33 -3.43 1.67
N LEU A 60 -3.61 -2.95 2.69
CA LEU A 60 -3.77 -1.62 3.32
C LEU A 60 -2.65 -0.65 2.99
N GLU A 61 -1.75 -1.00 2.09
CA GLU A 61 -0.63 -0.17 1.69
C GLU A 61 -1.08 1.12 1.00
N THR A 62 -0.32 2.20 1.20
CA THR A 62 -0.53 3.49 0.53
C THR A 62 0.48 3.75 -0.57
N ALA A 63 1.63 3.08 -0.51
CA ALA A 63 2.53 2.85 -1.62
C ALA A 63 3.05 1.42 -1.56
N LYS A 64 3.62 0.95 -2.66
CA LYS A 64 4.21 -0.39 -2.78
C LYS A 64 5.09 -0.74 -1.56
N ASP A 65 4.72 -1.78 -0.82
CA ASP A 65 5.44 -2.28 0.37
C ASP A 65 5.51 -1.32 1.56
N CYS A 66 4.71 -0.25 1.61
CA CYS A 66 4.77 0.72 2.72
C CYS A 66 3.47 1.52 2.95
N GLY A 67 3.43 2.15 4.13
CA GLY A 67 2.35 3.03 4.57
C GLY A 67 1.07 2.30 4.98
N GLY A 68 0.00 3.05 5.23
CA GLY A 68 -1.20 2.51 5.85
C GLY A 68 -0.98 2.16 7.32
N SER A 69 -1.94 1.43 7.90
CA SER A 69 -1.94 1.13 9.35
C SER A 69 -1.09 -0.07 9.75
N THR A 70 -0.71 -0.92 8.79
CA THR A 70 -0.05 -2.21 9.05
C THR A 70 1.41 -2.28 8.59
N CYS A 71 1.80 -1.45 7.62
CA CYS A 71 3.17 -1.47 7.07
C CYS A 71 4.03 -0.38 7.66
N GLY A 72 5.35 -0.54 7.49
CA GLY A 72 6.32 0.50 7.84
C GLY A 72 6.06 1.79 7.06
N LYS A 73 6.50 2.92 7.62
CA LYS A 73 6.34 4.21 6.97
C LYS A 73 7.12 4.25 5.64
N CYS A 74 6.53 4.91 4.66
CA CYS A 74 7.11 5.16 3.37
C CYS A 74 8.26 6.17 3.44
N ALA A 75 9.27 5.96 2.60
CA ALA A 75 10.35 6.91 2.36
C ALA A 75 9.87 8.11 1.53
N ASP A 76 10.67 9.16 1.51
CA ASP A 76 10.40 10.37 0.73
C ASP A 76 10.27 10.05 -0.77
N GLY A 77 9.33 10.71 -1.45
CA GLY A 77 8.99 10.53 -2.85
C GLY A 77 7.96 9.43 -3.14
N LEU A 78 7.69 8.53 -2.19
CA LEU A 78 6.67 7.48 -2.34
C LEU A 78 5.26 8.02 -2.13
N ASP A 79 4.26 7.30 -2.65
CA ASP A 79 2.87 7.68 -2.49
C ASP A 79 2.39 7.50 -1.05
N CYS A 80 1.47 8.35 -0.64
CA CYS A 80 0.88 8.34 0.70
C CYS A 80 -0.56 8.87 0.64
N LYS A 81 -1.36 8.56 1.66
CA LYS A 81 -2.70 9.12 1.82
C LYS A 81 -2.76 10.14 2.95
N ILE A 82 -1.98 9.90 4.00
CA ILE A 82 -1.93 10.74 5.19
C ILE A 82 -0.48 10.88 5.68
N GLY A 83 -0.22 11.93 6.47
CA GLY A 83 1.13 12.20 6.99
C GLY A 83 1.74 11.01 7.74
N THR A 84 0.94 10.24 8.48
CA THR A 84 1.42 9.07 9.23
C THR A 84 1.96 7.94 8.36
N ASP A 85 1.62 7.93 7.07
CA ASP A 85 2.19 6.96 6.12
C ASP A 85 3.66 7.28 5.83
N CYS A 86 4.11 8.52 6.03
CA CYS A 86 5.45 8.98 5.67
C CYS A 86 6.40 8.98 6.86
N THR A 87 7.67 8.65 6.61
CA THR A 87 8.73 8.71 7.62
C THR A 87 8.87 10.12 8.19
N SER A 88 8.78 11.13 7.34
CA SER A 88 8.75 12.55 7.71
C SER A 88 7.48 13.00 8.43
N GLY A 89 6.37 12.26 8.30
CA GLY A 89 5.06 12.75 8.75
C GLY A 89 4.36 13.69 7.76
N VAL A 90 4.96 13.97 6.60
CA VAL A 90 4.48 14.99 5.65
C VAL A 90 4.03 14.33 4.35
N CYS A 91 2.74 14.48 4.03
CA CYS A 91 2.11 13.92 2.83
C CYS A 91 1.28 14.97 2.06
N PRO A 92 1.90 16.03 1.52
CA PRO A 92 1.18 16.99 0.71
C PRO A 92 0.97 16.40 -0.69
N SER A 93 -0.23 16.55 -1.24
CA SER A 93 -0.56 16.11 -2.60
C SER A 93 -0.33 14.61 -2.86
N GLY A 94 -0.39 13.78 -1.82
CA GLY A 94 -0.31 12.32 -1.92
C GLY A 94 1.10 11.75 -2.11
N LYS A 95 2.15 12.52 -1.82
CA LYS A 95 3.54 12.03 -1.82
C LYS A 95 4.26 12.38 -0.53
N CYS A 96 5.08 11.47 -0.04
CA CYS A 96 5.94 11.74 1.10
C CYS A 96 7.00 12.76 0.71
N LEU A 97 7.13 13.82 1.49
CA LEU A 97 8.21 14.80 1.32
C LEU A 97 9.20 14.69 2.47
N ALA A 98 10.44 15.09 2.21
CA ALA A 98 11.45 15.22 3.25
C ALA A 98 11.00 16.23 4.31
N ALA A 99 11.41 15.99 5.55
CA ALA A 99 11.25 16.90 6.68
C ALA A 99 11.87 18.29 6.38
N THR A 100 11.16 19.37 6.70
CA THR A 100 11.66 20.74 6.56
C THR A 100 11.20 21.61 7.74
N ASN A 101 12.00 22.62 8.10
CA ASN A 101 11.74 23.60 9.18
C ASN A 101 10.58 24.60 8.88
N GLY A 102 9.47 24.10 8.36
CA GLY A 102 8.33 24.87 7.88
C GLY A 102 7.26 24.00 7.19
N ASP A 103 7.25 22.70 7.47
CA ASP A 103 6.26 21.76 6.93
C ASP A 103 5.03 21.55 7.83
N GLY A 104 5.01 22.18 9.01
CA GLY A 104 3.90 22.13 9.95
C GLY A 104 3.94 20.91 10.88
N VAL A 105 5.00 20.09 10.85
CA VAL A 105 5.10 18.84 11.60
C VAL A 105 6.44 18.80 12.33
N LYS A 106 6.41 18.55 13.65
CA LYS A 106 7.64 18.32 14.43
C LYS A 106 8.35 17.05 13.96
N ASN A 107 9.37 17.18 13.12
CA ASN A 107 10.10 16.07 12.51
C ASN A 107 11.60 16.39 12.31
N GLY A 108 12.36 15.46 11.71
CA GLY A 108 13.79 15.67 11.47
C GLY A 108 14.59 15.93 12.75
N ASP A 109 15.35 17.03 12.78
CA ASP A 109 16.16 17.48 13.91
C ASP A 109 15.50 18.62 14.73
N GLU A 110 14.23 18.93 14.45
CA GLU A 110 13.50 20.01 15.12
C GLU A 110 13.28 19.75 16.62
N THR A 111 13.42 20.81 17.43
CA THR A 111 13.14 20.72 18.87
C THR A 111 11.69 21.06 19.22
N ASP A 112 11.01 21.82 18.36
CA ASP A 112 9.57 22.09 18.41
C ASP A 112 9.03 22.25 16.98
N VAL A 113 7.71 22.34 16.78
CA VAL A 113 7.10 22.40 15.43
C VAL A 113 7.72 23.53 14.59
N ASP A 114 8.35 23.17 13.47
CA ASP A 114 9.00 24.09 12.52
C ASP A 114 10.13 24.96 13.12
N CYS A 115 10.73 24.56 14.25
CA CYS A 115 11.84 25.30 14.85
C CYS A 115 12.84 24.44 15.63
N GLY A 116 14.03 25.03 15.84
CA GLY A 116 15.15 24.43 16.54
C GLY A 116 15.94 23.44 15.70
N GLY A 117 16.79 22.66 16.36
CA GLY A 117 17.75 21.81 15.65
C GLY A 117 18.93 22.58 15.07
N THR A 118 19.64 21.95 14.13
CA THR A 118 20.84 22.48 13.49
C THR A 118 20.55 23.49 12.38
N SER A 119 19.35 23.42 11.79
CA SER A 119 18.98 24.21 10.61
C SER A 119 17.68 25.02 10.79
N GLY A 120 16.95 24.85 11.89
CA GLY A 120 15.71 25.58 12.16
C GLY A 120 15.96 26.94 12.81
N LYS A 121 14.95 27.83 12.71
CA LYS A 121 14.97 29.10 13.47
C LYS A 121 14.89 28.80 14.97
N TYR A 122 15.33 29.74 15.80
CA TYR A 122 15.23 29.58 17.26
C TYR A 122 13.77 29.38 17.70
N CYS A 123 13.56 28.38 18.55
CA CYS A 123 12.45 28.30 19.48
C CYS A 123 12.86 29.06 20.77
#